data_AF-A0A354FCU0-F1
#
_entry.id   AF-A0A354FCU0-F1
#
_cell.length_a   1.000
_cell.length_b   1.000
_cell.length_c   1.000
_cell.angle_alpha   90.00
_cell.angle_beta   90.00
_cell.angle_gamma   90.00
#
_symmetry.space_group_name_H-M   'P 1'
#
loop_
_entity.id
_entity.type
_entity.pdbx_description
1 polymer ?
#
loop_
_entity_poly.entity_id
_entity_poly.type
_entity_poly.pdbx_seq_one_letter_code
_entity_poly.pdbx_strand_id
1 'polypeptide(L)'
;DKQERSLREMAEDLGFSDYFENPEAMYEILDDLHKLAAEAKLSCQCGNVDIEVEVFADHVELRCSNCDAVGIIGAESEEDRKAMKNTWEITLQTGSLQWLCRGKGKNRRRKSKE
;
A
#
# COMPACT_ATOMS: atom_id res chain seq x y z
N ASP A 1 -24.28 -9.84 22.09
CA ASP A 1 -23.37 -8.77 21.63
C ASP A 1 -22.00 -8.90 22.26
N LYS A 2 -20.99 -9.19 21.43
CA LYS A 2 -19.54 -8.95 21.63
C LYS A 2 -18.80 -9.69 20.53
N GLN A 3 -18.80 -9.15 19.32
CA GLN A 3 -17.91 -9.61 18.25
C GLN A 3 -17.22 -8.38 17.66
N GLU A 4 -16.58 -7.59 18.52
CA GLU A 4 -15.55 -6.65 18.10
C GLU A 4 -14.22 -7.39 18.15
N ARG A 5 -14.07 -8.42 17.30
CA ARG A 5 -12.76 -9.05 17.13
C ARG A 5 -11.88 -8.08 16.36
N SER A 6 -10.74 -7.74 16.94
CA SER A 6 -9.72 -6.97 16.23
C SER A 6 -9.31 -7.73 14.98
N LEU A 7 -9.01 -7.00 13.90
CA LEU A 7 -8.48 -7.56 12.64
C LEU A 7 -7.28 -8.49 12.90
N ARG A 8 -6.49 -8.20 13.94
CA ARG A 8 -5.34 -9.02 14.36
C ARG A 8 -5.74 -10.40 14.87
N GLU A 9 -6.77 -10.49 15.70
CA GLU A 9 -7.22 -11.77 16.29
C GLU A 9 -7.85 -12.68 15.23
N MET A 10 -8.58 -12.09 14.27
CA MET A 10 -9.14 -12.85 13.14
C MET A 10 -8.04 -13.36 12.20
N ALA A 11 -6.97 -12.59 12.01
CA ALA A 11 -5.86 -12.98 11.17
C ALA A 11 -4.97 -14.06 11.81
N GLU A 12 -4.76 -14.02 13.13
CA GLU A 12 -4.08 -15.08 13.88
C GLU A 12 -4.83 -16.42 13.79
N ASP A 13 -6.16 -16.42 13.92
CA ASP A 13 -7.00 -17.63 13.84
C ASP A 13 -7.00 -18.26 12.43
N LEU A 14 -6.86 -17.42 11.40
CA LEU A 14 -6.76 -17.83 10.00
C LEU A 14 -5.32 -18.22 9.57
N GLY A 15 -4.34 -18.16 10.48
CA GLY A 15 -2.94 -18.49 10.21
C GLY A 15 -2.18 -17.44 9.40
N PHE A 16 -2.73 -16.23 9.25
CA PHE A 16 -2.04 -15.12 8.58
C PHE A 16 -0.85 -14.58 9.38
N SER A 17 -0.77 -14.86 10.68
CA SER A 17 0.37 -14.46 11.52
C SER A 17 1.69 -15.14 11.14
N ASP A 18 1.63 -16.37 10.61
CA ASP A 18 2.79 -17.08 10.03
C ASP A 18 2.89 -16.90 8.51
N TYR A 19 1.87 -16.34 7.88
CA TYR A 19 1.86 -16.08 6.43
C TYR A 19 2.67 -14.84 6.06
N PHE A 20 2.70 -13.82 6.92
CA PHE A 20 3.43 -12.58 6.67
C PHE A 20 4.77 -12.57 7.41
N GLU A 21 5.85 -12.17 6.73
CA GLU A 21 7.15 -11.98 7.40
C GLU A 21 7.08 -10.93 8.50
N ASN A 22 6.28 -9.87 8.27
CA ASN A 22 6.00 -8.85 9.25
C ASN A 22 4.52 -8.43 9.18
N PRO A 23 3.62 -9.09 9.94
CA PRO A 23 2.19 -8.79 9.89
C PRO A 23 1.90 -7.36 10.33
N GLU A 24 2.71 -6.81 11.23
CA GLU A 24 2.61 -5.40 11.61
C GLU A 24 2.89 -4.49 10.42
N ALA A 25 4.02 -4.64 9.73
CA ALA A 25 4.32 -3.88 8.52
C ALA A 25 3.17 -3.95 7.51
N MET A 26 2.68 -5.16 7.25
CA MET A 26 1.58 -5.42 6.33
C MET A 26 0.30 -4.66 6.69
N TYR A 27 -0.17 -4.74 7.94
CA TYR A 27 -1.40 -4.06 8.34
C TYR A 27 -1.32 -2.55 8.20
N GLU A 28 -0.19 -1.93 8.54
CA GLU A 28 -0.05 -0.47 8.35
C GLU A 28 -0.03 -0.10 6.86
N ILE A 29 0.67 -0.88 6.03
CA ILE A 29 0.71 -0.63 4.58
C ILE A 29 -0.70 -0.71 3.97
N LEU A 30 -1.47 -1.73 4.33
CA LEU A 30 -2.85 -1.89 3.87
C LEU A 30 -3.76 -0.75 4.35
N ASP A 31 -3.62 -0.33 5.60
CA ASP A 31 -4.38 0.80 6.16
C ASP A 31 -4.04 2.12 5.44
N ASP A 32 -2.76 2.39 5.20
CA ASP A 32 -2.31 3.56 4.44
C ASP A 32 -2.77 3.50 2.98
N LEU A 33 -2.71 2.34 2.34
CA LEU A 33 -3.19 2.13 0.96
C LEU A 33 -4.69 2.37 0.85
N HIS A 34 -5.47 1.87 1.82
CA HIS A 34 -6.91 2.09 1.88
C HIS A 34 -7.25 3.58 2.07
N LYS A 35 -6.51 4.31 2.90
CA LYS A 35 -6.65 5.77 3.02
C LYS A 35 -6.34 6.49 1.71
N LEU A 36 -5.24 6.13 1.04
CA LEU A 36 -4.86 6.74 -0.24
C LEU A 36 -5.93 6.50 -1.31
N ALA A 37 -6.51 5.30 -1.39
CA ALA A 37 -7.61 4.99 -2.28
C ALA A 37 -8.87 5.81 -1.94
N ALA A 38 -9.25 5.87 -0.65
CA ALA A 38 -10.40 6.64 -0.18
C ALA A 38 -10.24 8.16 -0.42
N GLU A 39 -9.02 8.68 -0.33
CA GLU A 39 -8.70 10.08 -0.61
C GLU A 39 -8.47 10.38 -2.11
N ALA A 40 -8.69 9.42 -3.00
CA ALA A 40 -8.43 9.53 -4.44
C ALA A 40 -6.97 9.90 -4.78
N LYS A 41 -6.01 9.50 -3.93
CA LYS A 41 -4.57 9.70 -4.10
C LYS A 41 -3.86 8.49 -4.73
N LEU A 42 -4.64 7.50 -5.17
CA LEU A 42 -4.19 6.33 -5.90
C LEU A 42 -4.77 6.37 -7.31
N SER A 43 -3.93 6.52 -8.33
CA SER A 43 -4.36 6.64 -9.74
C SER A 43 -3.36 6.03 -10.72
N CYS A 44 -3.81 5.50 -11.86
CA CYS A 44 -2.93 5.20 -13.00
C CYS A 44 -2.89 6.42 -13.94
N GLN A 45 -1.72 6.67 -14.54
CA GLN A 45 -1.55 7.66 -15.62
C GLN A 45 -2.49 7.44 -16.82
N CYS A 46 -3.03 6.23 -16.99
CA CYS A 46 -4.01 5.96 -18.05
C CYS A 46 -5.40 6.56 -17.80
N GLY A 47 -5.63 7.16 -16.62
CA GLY A 47 -6.92 7.69 -16.22
C GLY A 47 -7.85 6.67 -15.57
N ASN A 48 -7.41 5.41 -15.43
CA ASN A 48 -8.15 4.41 -14.68
C ASN A 48 -7.87 4.54 -13.18
N VAL A 49 -8.95 4.49 -12.40
CA VAL A 49 -8.93 4.48 -10.93
C VAL A 49 -9.17 3.08 -10.36
N ASP A 50 -9.60 2.15 -11.22
CA ASP A 50 -9.84 0.75 -10.86
C ASP A 50 -8.49 0.01 -10.83
N ILE A 51 -7.92 -0.09 -9.62
CA ILE A 51 -6.65 -0.75 -9.34
C ILE A 51 -6.95 -1.98 -8.48
N GLU A 52 -6.54 -3.14 -8.98
CA GLU A 52 -6.62 -4.42 -8.28
C GLU A 52 -5.46 -4.53 -7.29
N VAL A 53 -5.72 -5.10 -6.11
CA VAL A 53 -4.75 -5.21 -5.02
C VAL A 53 -4.53 -6.68 -4.73
N GLU A 54 -3.29 -7.15 -4.88
CA GLU A 54 -2.88 -8.51 -4.53
C GLU A 54 -1.92 -8.46 -3.34
N VAL A 55 -2.14 -9.32 -2.34
CA VAL A 55 -1.39 -9.31 -1.08
C VAL A 55 -0.57 -10.60 -0.96
N PHE A 56 0.74 -10.45 -0.86
CA PHE A 56 1.71 -11.53 -0.68
C PHE A 56 2.29 -11.52 0.75
N ALA A 57 3.01 -12.58 1.09
CA ALA A 57 3.66 -12.75 2.39
C ALA A 57 4.64 -11.61 2.74
N ASP A 58 5.37 -11.14 1.72
CA ASP A 58 6.46 -10.18 1.85
C ASP A 58 6.16 -8.82 1.18
N HIS A 59 5.14 -8.72 0.33
CA HIS A 59 4.82 -7.50 -0.41
C HIS A 59 3.34 -7.40 -0.84
N VAL A 60 2.94 -6.23 -1.33
CA VAL A 60 1.61 -5.95 -1.90
C VAL A 60 1.79 -5.47 -3.32
N GLU A 61 1.03 -6.02 -4.26
CA GLU A 61 1.02 -5.62 -5.66
C GLU A 61 -0.27 -4.86 -6.00
N LEU A 62 -0.12 -3.80 -6.77
CA LEU A 62 -1.16 -2.93 -7.26
C LEU A 62 -1.20 -3.04 -8.77
N ARG A 63 -2.23 -3.66 -9.33
CA ARG A 63 -2.34 -3.91 -10.77
C ARG A 63 -3.48 -3.11 -11.37
N CYS A 64 -3.19 -2.35 -12.42
CA CYS A 64 -4.24 -1.64 -13.15
C CYS A 64 -4.79 -2.49 -14.29
N SER A 65 -6.09 -2.78 -14.24
CA SER A 65 -6.79 -3.60 -15.24
C SER A 65 -6.85 -2.98 -16.65
N ASN A 66 -6.62 -1.67 -16.76
CA ASN A 66 -6.67 -0.95 -18.03
C ASN A 66 -5.28 -0.78 -18.68
N CYS A 67 -4.27 -0.44 -17.89
CA CYS A 67 -2.94 -0.06 -18.38
C CYS A 67 -1.86 -1.15 -18.17
N ASP A 68 -2.22 -2.27 -17.55
CA ASP A 68 -1.29 -3.33 -17.10
C ASP A 68 -0.15 -2.79 -16.22
N ALA A 69 -0.35 -1.61 -15.61
CA ALA A 69 0.65 -1.04 -14.71
C ALA A 69 0.66 -1.82 -13.41
N VAL A 70 1.86 -2.08 -12.89
CA VAL A 70 2.06 -2.84 -11.65
C VAL A 70 2.86 -1.99 -10.67
N GLY A 71 2.37 -1.86 -9.45
CA GLY A 71 3.04 -1.18 -8.34
C GLY A 71 3.32 -2.16 -7.21
N ILE A 72 4.58 -2.35 -6.84
CA ILE A 72 5.00 -3.27 -5.79
C ILE A 72 5.37 -2.47 -4.54
N ILE A 73 4.81 -2.85 -3.40
CA ILE A 73 5.07 -2.28 -2.09
C ILE A 73 5.62 -3.39 -1.19
N GLY A 74 6.89 -3.27 -0.78
CA GLY A 74 7.47 -4.20 0.19
C GLY A 74 6.80 -4.06 1.55
N ALA A 75 6.64 -5.17 2.26
CA ALA A 75 6.11 -5.27 3.61
C ALA A 75 6.96 -6.20 4.50
N GLU A 76 8.18 -6.51 4.06
CA GLU A 76 9.11 -7.40 4.76
C GLU A 76 9.79 -6.70 5.95
N SER A 77 10.07 -5.38 5.86
CA SER A 77 10.87 -4.66 6.84
C SER A 77 10.18 -3.42 7.42
N GLU A 78 10.60 -3.01 8.63
CA GLU A 78 10.18 -1.72 9.22
C GLU A 78 10.56 -0.51 8.34
N GLU A 79 11.64 -0.63 7.55
CA GLU A 79 12.03 0.40 6.58
C GLU A 79 10.95 0.62 5.53
N ASP A 80 10.27 -0.44 5.08
CA ASP A 80 9.17 -0.34 4.12
C ASP A 80 7.96 0.36 4.74
N ARG A 81 7.63 0.02 5.99
CA ARG A 81 6.58 0.70 6.78
C ARG A 81 6.86 2.20 6.88
N LYS A 82 8.12 2.58 7.12
CA LYS A 82 8.55 3.98 7.20
C LYS A 82 8.53 4.69 5.85
N ALA A 83 8.84 3.98 4.76
CA ALA A 83 8.73 4.51 3.41
C ALA A 83 7.27 4.78 3.05
N MET A 84 6.36 3.85 3.35
CA MET A 84 4.92 3.98 3.09
C MET A 84 4.31 5.17 3.84
N LYS A 85 4.65 5.38 5.12
CA LYS A 85 4.20 6.56 5.88
C LYS A 85 4.62 7.91 5.29
N ASN A 86 5.65 7.93 4.45
CA ASN A 86 6.12 9.15 3.79
C ASN A 86 5.50 9.33 2.39
N THR A 87 4.83 8.30 1.88
CA THR A 87 4.13 8.31 0.60
C THR A 87 2.73 8.88 0.81
N TRP A 88 2.50 10.05 0.21
CA TRP A 88 1.23 10.76 0.29
C TRP A 88 0.37 10.56 -0.97
N GLU A 89 0.92 9.97 -2.03
CA GLU A 89 0.31 9.78 -3.35
C GLU A 89 0.98 8.61 -4.05
N ILE A 90 0.19 7.77 -4.70
CA ILE A 90 0.67 6.68 -5.55
C ILE A 90 0.15 6.91 -6.96
N THR A 91 1.07 7.05 -7.92
CA THR A 91 0.75 7.18 -9.34
C THR A 91 1.41 6.06 -10.13
N LEU A 92 0.61 5.13 -10.64
CA LEU A 92 1.10 4.06 -11.49
C LEU A 92 1.40 4.59 -12.90
N GLN A 93 2.57 4.24 -13.42
CA GLN A 93 2.95 4.52 -14.81
C GLN A 93 2.44 3.39 -15.72
N THR A 94 1.71 3.76 -16.77
CA THR A 94 1.08 2.83 -17.73
C THR A 94 2.11 1.88 -18.33
N GLY A 95 1.83 0.57 -18.31
CA GLY A 95 2.68 -0.46 -18.93
C GLY A 95 4.05 -0.63 -18.28
N SER A 96 4.19 -0.29 -16.99
CA SER A 96 5.45 -0.45 -16.27
C SER A 96 5.26 -1.02 -14.87
N LEU A 97 6.31 -1.66 -14.37
CA LEU A 97 6.40 -2.20 -13.02
C LEU A 97 7.22 -1.26 -12.15
N GLN A 98 6.65 -0.79 -11.04
CA GLN A 98 7.25 0.22 -10.17
C GLN A 98 7.30 -0.24 -8.72
N TRP A 99 8.46 -0.07 -8.10
CA TRP A 99 8.60 -0.26 -6.66
C TRP A 99 8.26 1.05 -5.93
N LEU A 100 7.13 1.07 -5.23
CA LEU A 100 6.52 2.28 -4.66
C LEU A 100 7.11 2.68 -3.30
N CYS A 101 7.91 1.82 -2.66
CA CYS A 101 8.49 2.07 -1.33
C CYS A 101 10.03 1.99 -1.27
N ARG A 102 10.71 1.82 -2.42
CA ARG A 102 12.17 1.95 -2.51
C ARG A 102 12.61 3.41 -2.49
N GLY A 103 12.48 4.05 -1.33
CA GLY A 103 13.21 5.25 -0.93
C GLY A 103 13.38 6.34 -2.00
N LYS A 104 12.33 6.77 -2.71
CA LYS A 104 12.40 8.05 -3.43
C LYS A 104 12.14 9.17 -2.44
N GLY A 105 13.23 9.61 -1.83
CA GLY A 105 13.25 10.74 -0.93
C GLY A 105 12.66 12.01 -1.55
N LYS A 106 11.96 12.74 -0.66
CA LYS A 106 11.79 14.20 -0.65
C LYS A 106 10.93 14.77 -1.78
N ASN A 107 9.61 14.79 -1.57
CA ASN A 107 8.84 15.97 -1.99
C ASN A 107 8.56 16.87 -0.79
N ARG A 108 9.43 17.89 -0.63
CA ARG A 108 9.20 19.04 0.23
C ARG A 108 7.95 19.77 -0.27
N ARG A 109 6.76 19.40 0.21
CA ARG A 109 5.58 20.26 0.02
C ARG A 109 5.81 21.55 0.80
N ARG A 110 6.17 22.61 0.07
CA ARG A 110 6.20 23.99 0.54
C ARG A 110 4.81 24.31 1.09
N LYS A 111 4.70 24.55 2.40
CA LYS A 111 3.60 25.31 2.97
C LYS A 111 3.66 26.71 2.36
N SER A 112 2.80 27.01 1.41
CA SER A 112 2.40 28.39 1.16
C SER A 112 1.58 28.82 2.37
N LYS A 113 2.15 29.77 3.10
CA LYS A 113 1.56 30.44 4.26
C LYS A 113 0.78 31.63 3.70
N GLU A 114 -0.53 31.67 3.96
CA GLU A 114 -1.32 32.91 3.87
C GLU A 114 -1.47 33.50 5.28
#